data_AF-A0A2C9SXZ5-F1
#
_entry.id   AF-A0A2C9SXZ5-F1
#
_cell.length_a   1.000
_cell.length_b   1.000
_cell.length_c   1.000
_cell.angle_alpha   90.00
_cell.angle_beta   90.00
_cell.angle_gamma   90.00
#
_symmetry.space_group_name_H-M   'P 1'
#
loop_
_entity.id
_entity.type
_entity.pdbx_description
1 polymer ?
#
loop_
_entity_poly.entity_id
_entity_poly.type
_entity_poly.pdbx_seq_one_letter_code
_entity_poly.pdbx_strand_id
1 'polypeptide(L)'
;MLAELNVFERDGEWLRCALHAHSTVSDGDLPPKAVARQYATAGFDVLALTDHWRLATVDGVPEILTVPAAELTADLGPVGWTADVLVYGISDIPDDPGGDRRNWLVNTEEHWEQRTFPSVEACAAWAHDQGGVAYLAHPYWTGAGSDAFDDAPHLAGVEIFNGSAEYEGGRGDSSLLWDEALQRGLALHAIATDDSHMPLFDIGLAWTWVKVAERTPEAVVRALRAGDSYASSGPAILEVHTDDGGVEVRCSPARSIHVTTSRENGASITAGRGGRKTGKVFQTDGTGMITHARIEYDFDTVEYLRVRVVDAAGHQAWTNVL
;
A
#
# COMPACT_ATOMS: atom_id res chain seq x y z
N MET A 1 28.44 -10.36 -6.82
CA MET A 1 27.41 -9.96 -5.85
C MET A 1 26.43 -11.11 -5.78
N LEU A 2 26.19 -11.70 -4.62
CA LEU A 2 25.00 -12.55 -4.47
C LEU A 2 23.81 -11.63 -4.70
N ALA A 3 22.89 -12.00 -5.58
CA ALA A 3 21.64 -11.27 -5.75
C ALA A 3 20.99 -11.14 -4.36
N GLU A 4 20.56 -9.94 -4.01
CA GLU A 4 19.86 -9.72 -2.74
C GLU A 4 18.57 -10.55 -2.78
N LEU A 5 18.33 -11.38 -1.77
CA LEU A 5 17.13 -12.24 -1.74
C LEU A 5 15.87 -11.37 -1.77
N ASN A 6 14.84 -11.79 -2.51
CA ASN A 6 13.58 -11.06 -2.52
C ASN A 6 12.85 -11.23 -1.16
N VAL A 7 11.87 -10.37 -0.85
CA VAL A 7 11.21 -10.35 0.46
C VAL A 7 10.59 -11.71 0.85
N PHE A 8 10.11 -12.50 -0.11
CA PHE A 8 9.48 -13.80 0.15
C PHE A 8 10.49 -14.87 0.59
N GLU A 9 11.77 -14.70 0.25
CA GLU A 9 12.85 -15.65 0.56
C GLU A 9 13.59 -15.35 1.87
N ARG A 10 13.37 -14.16 2.44
CA ARG A 10 13.93 -13.76 3.73
C ARG A 10 13.22 -14.47 4.89
N ASP A 11 13.87 -14.62 6.04
CA ASP A 11 13.16 -15.06 7.26
C ASP A 11 12.27 -13.93 7.80
N GLY A 12 11.19 -14.27 8.50
CA GLY A 12 10.30 -13.30 9.15
C GLY A 12 8.84 -13.77 9.23
N GLU A 13 8.04 -12.99 9.95
CA GLU A 13 6.60 -13.15 10.09
C GLU A 13 5.88 -12.16 9.15
N TRP A 14 4.84 -12.63 8.47
CA TRP A 14 3.94 -11.77 7.69
C TRP A 14 2.82 -11.25 8.59
N LEU A 15 2.69 -9.93 8.68
CA LEU A 15 1.64 -9.24 9.42
C LEU A 15 0.64 -8.62 8.45
N ARG A 16 -0.65 -8.88 8.65
CA ARG A 16 -1.72 -8.21 7.90
C ARG A 16 -1.98 -6.84 8.51
N CYS A 17 -1.72 -5.78 7.74
CA CYS A 17 -1.74 -4.41 8.24
C CYS A 17 -2.89 -3.60 7.63
N ALA A 18 -3.65 -2.92 8.49
CA ALA A 18 -4.55 -1.84 8.13
C ALA A 18 -3.77 -0.53 8.26
N LEU A 19 -3.44 0.07 7.11
CA LEU A 19 -2.53 1.22 7.03
C LEU A 19 -3.22 2.54 6.70
N HIS A 20 -4.55 2.53 6.56
CA HIS A 20 -5.36 3.72 6.32
C HIS A 20 -6.73 3.49 6.95
N ALA A 21 -7.00 4.17 8.06
CA ALA A 21 -8.25 4.07 8.80
C ALA A 21 -8.41 5.28 9.73
N HIS A 22 -9.64 5.77 9.80
CA HIS A 22 -10.01 6.97 10.53
C HIS A 22 -10.89 6.62 11.73
N SER A 23 -10.90 7.53 12.70
CA SER A 23 -11.65 7.38 13.94
C SER A 23 -12.38 8.69 14.27
N THR A 24 -13.13 8.72 15.38
CA THR A 24 -13.77 9.95 15.87
C THR A 24 -12.78 11.01 16.36
N VAL A 25 -11.47 10.79 16.23
CA VAL A 25 -10.44 11.82 16.46
C VAL A 25 -10.36 12.77 15.28
N SER A 26 -10.73 12.30 14.08
CA SER A 26 -11.09 13.10 12.91
C SER A 26 -12.52 12.75 12.47
N ASP A 27 -12.73 12.29 11.25
CA ASP A 27 -14.01 12.13 10.56
C ASP A 27 -14.52 10.67 10.48
N GLY A 28 -13.88 9.73 11.18
CA GLY A 28 -14.38 8.37 11.32
C GLY A 28 -15.52 8.23 12.34
N ASP A 29 -16.36 7.20 12.16
CA ASP A 29 -17.58 6.98 12.96
C ASP A 29 -17.35 6.23 14.28
N LEU A 30 -16.17 5.66 14.48
CA LEU A 30 -15.83 4.87 15.67
C LEU A 30 -14.68 5.47 16.49
N PRO A 31 -14.76 5.43 17.84
CA PRO A 31 -13.61 5.77 18.66
C PRO A 31 -12.39 4.88 18.37
N PRO A 32 -11.15 5.38 18.53
CA PRO A 32 -9.91 4.64 18.24
C PRO A 32 -9.89 3.19 18.75
N LYS A 33 -10.34 2.99 19.99
CA LYS A 33 -10.43 1.67 20.63
C LYS A 33 -11.41 0.71 19.95
N ALA A 34 -12.52 1.24 19.42
CA ALA A 34 -13.51 0.44 18.72
C ALA A 34 -13.01 0.05 17.32
N VAL A 35 -12.38 0.96 16.59
CA VAL A 35 -11.70 0.67 15.31
C VAL A 35 -10.67 -0.45 15.49
N ALA A 36 -9.79 -0.33 16.49
CA ALA A 36 -8.79 -1.34 16.82
C ALA A 36 -9.39 -2.72 17.11
N ARG A 37 -10.48 -2.79 17.89
CA ARG A 37 -11.17 -4.06 18.17
C ARG A 37 -11.80 -4.67 16.92
N GLN A 38 -12.33 -3.83 16.04
CA GLN A 38 -12.95 -4.29 14.80
C GLN A 38 -11.92 -4.91 13.87
N TYR A 39 -10.78 -4.24 13.66
CA TYR A 39 -9.66 -4.79 12.89
C TYR A 39 -9.07 -6.05 13.50
N ALA A 40 -8.89 -6.09 14.83
CA ALA A 40 -8.44 -7.30 15.53
C ALA A 40 -9.42 -8.47 15.30
N THR A 41 -10.73 -8.19 15.37
CA THR A 41 -11.78 -9.20 15.11
C THR A 41 -11.78 -9.66 13.65
N ALA A 42 -11.44 -8.78 12.71
CA ALA A 42 -11.29 -9.08 11.29
C ALA A 42 -9.98 -9.82 10.95
N GLY A 43 -9.14 -10.12 11.94
CA GLY A 43 -7.89 -10.87 11.77
C GLY A 43 -6.73 -10.05 11.22
N PHE A 44 -6.72 -8.73 11.49
CA PHE A 44 -5.56 -7.88 11.24
C PHE A 44 -4.61 -7.91 12.43
N ASP A 45 -3.31 -7.85 12.13
CA ASP A 45 -2.24 -7.91 13.12
C ASP A 45 -1.76 -6.53 13.55
N VAL A 46 -1.88 -5.55 12.64
CA VAL A 46 -1.40 -4.17 12.80
C VAL A 46 -2.48 -3.18 12.35
N LEU A 47 -2.62 -2.09 13.10
CA LEU A 47 -3.44 -0.93 12.76
C LEU A 47 -2.61 0.36 12.86
N ALA A 48 -2.63 1.15 11.79
CA ALA A 48 -2.28 2.55 11.82
C ALA A 48 -3.59 3.36 11.73
N LEU A 49 -3.90 4.14 12.77
CA LEU A 49 -4.95 5.15 12.68
C LEU A 49 -4.34 6.39 12.04
N THR A 50 -4.91 6.83 10.93
CA THR A 50 -4.39 7.91 10.09
C THR A 50 -5.31 9.12 10.11
N ASP A 51 -5.92 9.39 11.27
CA ASP A 51 -6.81 10.54 11.45
C ASP A 51 -6.22 11.85 10.90
N HIS A 52 -7.03 12.62 10.16
CA HIS A 52 -6.59 13.85 9.52
C HIS A 52 -5.97 14.84 10.52
N TRP A 53 -4.67 15.13 10.35
CA TRP A 53 -3.92 16.09 11.16
C TRP A 53 -4.03 15.86 12.69
N ARG A 54 -4.19 14.59 13.10
CA ARG A 54 -4.30 14.19 14.51
C ARG A 54 -3.59 12.86 14.78
N LEU A 55 -2.95 12.76 15.94
CA LEU A 55 -2.42 11.50 16.45
C LEU A 55 -3.44 10.86 17.40
N ALA A 56 -4.04 9.76 16.97
CA ALA A 56 -4.89 8.93 17.82
C ALA A 56 -4.05 7.93 18.63
N THR A 57 -4.52 7.60 19.84
CA THR A 57 -3.94 6.56 20.69
C THR A 57 -4.96 5.46 20.94
N VAL A 58 -4.48 4.23 21.04
CA VAL A 58 -5.31 3.04 21.24
C VAL A 58 -4.83 2.31 22.49
N ASP A 59 -5.61 2.39 23.56
CA ASP A 59 -5.30 1.73 24.83
C ASP A 59 -6.19 0.50 25.09
N GLY A 60 -5.55 -0.59 25.50
CA GLY A 60 -6.23 -1.80 25.99
C GLY A 60 -6.94 -2.61 24.91
N VAL A 61 -6.24 -2.83 23.79
CA VAL A 61 -6.57 -3.80 22.73
C VAL A 61 -5.30 -4.58 22.36
N PRO A 62 -4.81 -5.50 23.24
CA PRO A 62 -3.52 -6.17 23.07
C PRO A 62 -3.46 -7.13 21.87
N GLU A 63 -4.60 -7.46 21.25
CA GLU A 63 -4.69 -8.38 20.12
C GLU A 63 -4.11 -7.79 18.82
N ILE A 64 -4.08 -6.46 18.71
CA ILE A 64 -3.60 -5.74 17.53
C ILE A 64 -2.47 -4.79 17.91
N LEU A 65 -1.40 -4.81 17.12
CA LEU A 65 -0.29 -3.89 17.26
C LEU A 65 -0.69 -2.54 16.66
N THR A 66 -0.40 -1.43 17.33
CA THR A 66 -0.65 -0.10 16.78
C THR A 66 0.63 0.61 16.38
N VAL A 67 0.58 1.30 15.24
CA VAL A 67 1.67 2.14 14.73
C VAL A 67 1.17 3.60 14.76
N PRO A 68 1.89 4.52 15.45
CA PRO A 68 1.56 5.94 15.40
C PRO A 68 1.57 6.46 13.96
N ALA A 69 0.49 7.11 13.54
CA ALA A 69 0.35 7.57 12.16
C ALA A 69 -0.64 8.74 12.08
N ALA A 70 -0.65 9.40 10.91
CA ALA A 70 -1.61 10.43 10.54
C ALA A 70 -1.74 10.47 9.01
N GLU A 71 -2.86 10.95 8.51
CA GLU A 71 -2.98 11.47 7.16
C GLU A 71 -2.75 12.98 7.20
N LEU A 72 -1.69 13.42 6.52
CA LEU A 72 -1.31 14.81 6.36
C LEU A 72 -1.53 15.22 4.91
N THR A 73 -1.38 16.50 4.60
CA THR A 73 -1.65 17.00 3.26
C THR A 73 -0.50 17.88 2.76
N ALA A 74 -0.30 17.91 1.45
CA ALA A 74 0.73 18.69 0.76
C ALA A 74 0.16 19.46 -0.43
N ASP A 75 0.76 20.61 -0.74
CA ASP A 75 0.43 21.40 -1.92
C ASP A 75 0.94 20.73 -3.20
N LEU A 76 0.15 20.77 -4.28
CA LEU A 76 0.53 20.34 -5.65
C LEU A 76 0.65 21.52 -6.62
N GLY A 77 0.91 22.73 -6.10
CA GLY A 77 1.11 23.94 -6.88
C GLY A 77 -0.08 24.91 -6.80
N PRO A 78 -1.08 24.87 -7.71
CA PRO A 78 -2.19 25.81 -7.67
C PRO A 78 -3.04 25.67 -6.39
N VAL A 79 -3.64 26.79 -5.94
CA VAL A 79 -4.58 26.78 -4.81
C VAL A 79 -5.75 25.83 -5.11
N GLY A 80 -6.09 25.00 -4.14
CA GLY A 80 -7.12 23.95 -4.22
C GLY A 80 -6.62 22.62 -4.79
N TRP A 81 -5.35 22.52 -5.21
CA TRP A 81 -4.74 21.28 -5.65
C TRP A 81 -3.78 20.77 -4.58
N THR A 82 -4.19 19.71 -3.90
CA THR A 82 -3.46 19.11 -2.79
C THR A 82 -3.42 17.60 -2.93
N ALA A 83 -2.47 16.97 -2.25
CA ALA A 83 -2.37 15.53 -2.11
C ALA A 83 -2.31 15.16 -0.64
N ASP A 84 -2.98 14.06 -0.29
CA ASP A 84 -2.84 13.47 1.03
C ASP A 84 -1.65 12.52 1.09
N VAL A 85 -1.05 12.45 2.26
CA VAL A 85 0.20 11.74 2.53
C VAL A 85 0.05 10.99 3.85
N LEU A 86 0.09 9.67 3.77
CA LEU A 86 0.08 8.80 4.94
C LEU A 86 1.48 8.79 5.54
N VAL A 87 1.58 9.13 6.82
CA VAL A 87 2.85 9.11 7.55
C VAL A 87 2.76 8.14 8.72
N TYR A 88 3.76 7.25 8.83
CA TYR A 88 3.81 6.21 9.85
C TYR A 88 5.08 6.35 10.70
N GLY A 89 4.99 6.06 12.00
CA GLY A 89 6.11 6.13 12.92
C GLY A 89 6.51 7.54 13.32
N ILE A 90 5.57 8.49 13.30
CA ILE A 90 5.78 9.87 13.76
C ILE A 90 5.38 10.04 15.23
N SER A 91 5.85 11.11 15.87
CA SER A 91 5.62 11.38 17.30
C SER A 91 4.97 12.72 17.59
N ASP A 92 4.93 13.60 16.60
CA ASP A 92 4.36 14.95 16.67
C ASP A 92 3.77 15.32 15.31
N ILE A 93 2.95 16.38 15.23
CA ILE A 93 2.41 16.99 14.00
C ILE A 93 2.67 18.50 14.11
N PRO A 94 3.20 19.17 13.06
CA PRO A 94 3.61 20.56 13.21
C PRO A 94 2.38 21.48 13.19
N ASP A 95 2.39 22.49 14.05
CA ASP A 95 1.34 23.52 14.04
C ASP A 95 1.32 24.31 12.72
N ASP A 96 2.49 24.62 12.18
CA ASP A 96 2.63 25.31 10.89
C ASP A 96 3.53 24.49 9.96
N PRO A 97 2.95 23.69 9.06
CA PRO A 97 3.70 22.91 8.07
C PRO A 97 4.32 23.74 6.93
N GLY A 98 4.03 25.05 6.86
CA GLY A 98 4.68 25.98 5.93
C GLY A 98 4.13 26.00 4.50
N GLY A 99 3.06 25.27 4.18
CA GLY A 99 2.38 25.35 2.89
C GLY A 99 1.46 26.56 2.75
N ASP A 100 0.77 26.63 1.61
CA ASP A 100 -0.10 27.74 1.27
C ASP A 100 -1.35 27.75 2.16
N ARG A 101 -1.43 28.76 3.04
CA ARG A 101 -2.57 28.95 3.95
C ARG A 101 -3.93 29.09 3.27
N ARG A 102 -3.97 29.33 1.95
CA ARG A 102 -5.22 29.34 1.16
C ARG A 102 -5.79 27.94 0.96
N ASN A 103 -4.98 26.90 1.14
CA ASN A 103 -5.38 25.49 1.10
C ASN A 103 -5.74 24.94 2.48
N TRP A 104 -5.66 25.76 3.54
CA TRP A 104 -5.95 25.29 4.89
C TRP A 104 -7.45 25.39 5.16
N LEU A 105 -8.03 24.29 5.61
CA LEU A 105 -9.47 24.12 5.80
C LEU A 105 -9.75 23.50 7.17
N VAL A 106 -10.87 23.88 7.76
CA VAL A 106 -11.39 23.25 8.98
C VAL A 106 -12.86 22.96 8.74
N ASN A 107 -13.23 21.69 8.77
CA ASN A 107 -14.63 21.27 8.71
C ASN A 107 -15.09 20.83 10.09
N THR A 108 -15.82 21.72 10.77
CA THR A 108 -16.33 21.42 12.12
C THR A 108 -17.52 20.46 12.12
N GLU A 109 -18.23 20.31 11.00
CA GLU A 109 -19.39 19.42 10.90
C GLU A 109 -18.96 17.97 10.69
N GLU A 110 -17.91 17.75 9.89
CA GLU A 110 -17.35 16.44 9.59
C GLU A 110 -16.12 16.11 10.45
N HIS A 111 -15.72 16.99 11.37
CA HIS A 111 -14.64 16.75 12.35
C HIS A 111 -13.22 16.57 11.79
N TRP A 112 -12.93 17.02 10.57
CA TRP A 112 -11.57 17.02 10.01
C TRP A 112 -10.99 18.43 9.84
N GLU A 113 -9.65 18.50 9.79
CA GLU A 113 -8.93 19.69 9.38
C GLU A 113 -7.85 19.33 8.37
N GLN A 114 -7.49 20.30 7.53
CA GLN A 114 -6.43 20.21 6.56
C GLN A 114 -5.51 21.42 6.72
N ARG A 115 -4.23 21.13 6.86
CA ARG A 115 -3.14 22.09 6.62
C ARG A 115 -2.28 21.50 5.52
N THR A 116 -1.36 22.27 4.95
CA THR A 116 -0.53 21.75 3.86
C THR A 116 0.94 21.97 4.14
N PHE A 117 1.76 20.96 3.85
CA PHE A 117 3.18 21.15 3.58
C PHE A 117 3.36 21.79 2.20
N PRO A 118 4.46 22.52 1.95
CA PRO A 118 4.68 23.19 0.66
C PRO A 118 4.92 22.22 -0.51
N SER A 119 5.18 20.93 -0.25
CA SER A 119 5.29 19.87 -1.24
C SER A 119 5.16 18.49 -0.58
N VAL A 120 4.91 17.45 -1.38
CA VAL A 120 4.93 16.04 -0.95
C VAL A 120 6.28 15.70 -0.31
N GLU A 121 7.38 16.12 -0.93
CA GLU A 121 8.72 15.97 -0.39
C GLU A 121 8.90 16.62 0.98
N ALA A 122 8.39 17.84 1.20
CA ALA A 122 8.52 18.51 2.49
C ALA A 122 7.80 17.75 3.61
N CYS A 123 6.62 17.18 3.31
CA CYS A 123 5.91 16.30 4.24
C CYS A 123 6.71 15.01 4.51
N ALA A 124 7.20 14.36 3.45
CA ALA A 124 7.94 13.11 3.55
C ALA A 124 9.28 13.28 4.29
N ALA A 125 10.01 14.36 4.03
CA ALA A 125 11.25 14.70 4.72
C ALA A 125 11.00 14.99 6.21
N TRP A 126 9.93 15.72 6.54
CA TRP A 126 9.57 15.97 7.94
C TRP A 126 9.20 14.67 8.68
N ALA A 127 8.50 13.73 8.02
CA ALA A 127 8.24 12.41 8.59
C ALA A 127 9.54 11.61 8.76
N HIS A 128 10.42 11.66 7.75
CA HIS A 128 11.74 11.01 7.78
C HIS A 128 12.61 11.49 8.94
N ASP A 129 12.65 12.80 9.23
CA ASP A 129 13.43 13.38 10.33
C ASP A 129 13.00 12.89 11.72
N GLN A 130 11.76 12.41 11.84
CA GLN A 130 11.24 11.75 13.05
C GLN A 130 11.52 10.23 13.08
N GLY A 131 12.15 9.68 12.04
CA GLY A 131 12.33 8.25 11.85
C GLY A 131 11.14 7.56 11.17
N GLY A 132 10.11 8.31 10.80
CA GLY A 132 8.88 7.84 10.15
C GLY A 132 8.99 7.71 8.62
N VAL A 133 7.99 7.08 8.01
CA VAL A 133 7.93 6.80 6.57
C VAL A 133 6.64 7.34 5.97
N ALA A 134 6.73 7.86 4.74
CA ALA A 134 5.63 8.53 4.05
C ALA A 134 5.22 7.83 2.75
N TYR A 135 3.91 7.77 2.49
CA TYR A 135 3.30 7.26 1.26
C TYR A 135 2.28 8.26 0.73
N LEU A 136 2.22 8.43 -0.59
CA LEU A 136 1.17 9.23 -1.23
C LEU A 136 -0.17 8.47 -1.13
N ALA A 137 -1.20 9.11 -0.56
CA ALA A 137 -2.52 8.51 -0.37
C ALA A 137 -3.37 8.67 -1.63
N HIS A 138 -4.13 7.61 -1.97
CA HIS A 138 -5.19 7.56 -2.98
C HIS A 138 -5.11 8.58 -4.14
N PRO A 139 -4.00 8.65 -4.91
CA PRO A 139 -3.76 9.77 -5.82
C PRO A 139 -4.79 9.86 -6.96
N TYR A 140 -5.42 8.75 -7.35
CA TYR A 140 -6.49 8.81 -8.34
C TYR A 140 -7.79 9.46 -7.82
N TRP A 141 -8.07 9.35 -6.52
CA TRP A 141 -9.22 10.01 -5.88
C TRP A 141 -8.97 11.52 -5.72
N THR A 142 -7.81 11.91 -5.17
CA THR A 142 -7.40 13.32 -5.03
C THR A 142 -7.14 14.01 -6.38
N GLY A 143 -6.87 13.22 -7.43
CA GLY A 143 -6.54 13.72 -8.75
C GLY A 143 -5.07 14.15 -8.88
N ALA A 144 -4.20 13.70 -7.96
CA ALA A 144 -2.76 13.87 -8.06
C ALA A 144 -2.21 13.14 -9.30
N GLY A 145 -1.29 13.79 -10.01
CA GLY A 145 -0.59 13.19 -11.15
C GLY A 145 0.72 12.52 -10.74
N SER A 146 1.41 11.94 -11.73
CA SER A 146 2.75 11.35 -11.53
C SER A 146 3.84 12.38 -11.21
N ASP A 147 3.54 13.67 -11.40
CA ASP A 147 4.36 14.80 -10.98
C ASP A 147 4.42 14.95 -9.44
N ALA A 148 3.49 14.35 -8.70
CA ALA A 148 3.56 14.28 -7.24
C ALA A 148 4.78 13.50 -6.72
N PHE A 149 5.44 12.71 -7.59
CA PHE A 149 6.66 11.98 -7.28
C PHE A 149 7.94 12.75 -7.62
N ASP A 150 7.82 13.90 -8.28
CA ASP A 150 8.97 14.69 -8.74
C ASP A 150 9.71 15.28 -7.54
N ASP A 151 11.04 15.16 -7.55
CA ASP A 151 11.92 15.69 -6.51
C ASP A 151 11.52 15.29 -5.07
N ALA A 152 10.95 14.09 -4.90
CA ALA A 152 10.48 13.56 -3.61
C ALA A 152 11.30 12.34 -3.09
N PRO A 153 12.63 12.48 -2.86
CA PRO A 153 13.49 11.36 -2.45
C PRO A 153 13.14 10.74 -1.09
N HIS A 154 12.38 11.43 -0.22
CA HIS A 154 11.96 10.85 1.07
C HIS A 154 10.62 10.13 1.02
N LEU A 155 9.88 10.23 -0.09
CA LEU A 155 8.64 9.48 -0.29
C LEU A 155 8.97 8.00 -0.53
N ALA A 156 8.48 7.12 0.33
CA ALA A 156 8.78 5.70 0.23
C ALA A 156 7.88 4.96 -0.75
N GLY A 157 6.69 5.49 -1.03
CA GLY A 157 5.76 4.80 -1.89
C GLY A 157 4.44 5.50 -2.13
N VAL A 158 3.50 4.73 -2.66
CA VAL A 158 2.17 5.17 -3.06
C VAL A 158 1.13 4.10 -2.70
N GLU A 159 -0.04 4.56 -2.27
CA GLU A 159 -1.23 3.76 -2.12
C GLU A 159 -1.81 3.43 -3.51
N ILE A 160 -1.56 2.22 -3.98
CA ILE A 160 -1.95 1.78 -5.33
C ILE A 160 -3.38 1.30 -5.40
N PHE A 161 -3.98 0.94 -4.27
CA PHE A 161 -5.38 0.55 -4.19
C PHE A 161 -5.98 1.01 -2.87
N ASN A 162 -6.97 1.89 -2.97
CA ASN A 162 -7.74 2.40 -1.84
C ASN A 162 -9.17 1.86 -1.92
N GLY A 163 -9.60 1.17 -0.85
CA GLY A 163 -10.90 0.51 -0.78
C GLY A 163 -12.07 1.50 -0.80
N SER A 164 -12.02 2.54 0.03
CA SER A 164 -13.06 3.56 0.10
C SER A 164 -13.21 4.31 -1.22
N ALA A 165 -12.12 4.80 -1.81
CA ALA A 165 -12.13 5.49 -3.10
C ALA A 165 -12.69 4.62 -4.25
N GLU A 166 -12.46 3.31 -4.22
CA GLU A 166 -13.09 2.38 -5.16
C GLU A 166 -14.60 2.29 -4.91
N TYR A 167 -15.01 2.14 -3.66
CA TYR A 167 -16.41 1.99 -3.26
C TYR A 167 -17.23 3.26 -3.55
N GLU A 168 -16.69 4.44 -3.26
CA GLU A 168 -17.37 5.73 -3.40
C GLU A 168 -17.50 6.17 -4.86
N GLY A 169 -16.40 6.05 -5.62
CA GLY A 169 -16.25 6.73 -6.90
C GLY A 169 -15.62 5.90 -8.01
N GLY A 170 -15.23 4.64 -7.75
CA GLY A 170 -14.51 3.80 -8.71
C GLY A 170 -13.10 4.34 -9.03
N ARG A 171 -12.46 4.95 -8.04
CA ARG A 171 -11.14 5.61 -8.16
C ARG A 171 -10.08 4.99 -7.26
N GLY A 172 -10.21 3.72 -6.90
CA GLY A 172 -9.26 3.07 -5.98
C GLY A 172 -7.93 2.71 -6.63
N ASP A 173 -7.93 2.31 -7.92
CA ASP A 173 -6.74 1.77 -8.59
C ASP A 173 -5.81 2.88 -9.13
N SER A 174 -4.72 3.12 -8.42
CA SER A 174 -3.63 4.03 -8.79
C SER A 174 -2.40 3.30 -9.34
N SER A 175 -2.51 2.01 -9.71
CA SER A 175 -1.37 1.20 -10.15
C SER A 175 -0.72 1.71 -11.44
N LEU A 176 -1.45 2.45 -12.28
CA LEU A 176 -0.89 3.12 -13.46
C LEU A 176 0.11 4.21 -13.08
N LEU A 177 -0.19 5.03 -12.06
CA LEU A 177 0.74 6.08 -11.59
C LEU A 177 2.01 5.46 -11.03
N TRP A 178 1.87 4.34 -10.32
CA TRP A 178 3.02 3.60 -9.82
C TRP A 178 3.88 3.01 -10.96
N ASP A 179 3.26 2.41 -11.98
CA ASP A 179 4.00 1.92 -13.15
C ASP A 179 4.74 3.04 -13.88
N GLU A 180 4.15 4.23 -14.00
CA GLU A 180 4.82 5.38 -14.59
C GLU A 180 6.05 5.80 -13.76
N ALA A 181 5.93 5.82 -12.43
CA ALA A 181 7.05 6.12 -11.54
C ALA A 181 8.19 5.09 -11.65
N LEU A 182 7.86 3.79 -11.66
CA LEU A 182 8.82 2.71 -11.84
C LEU A 182 9.52 2.80 -13.20
N GLN A 183 8.79 3.10 -14.27
CA GLN A 183 9.35 3.30 -15.61
C GLN A 183 10.29 4.52 -15.70
N ARG A 184 10.12 5.50 -14.81
CA ARG A 184 11.03 6.65 -14.67
C ARG A 184 12.24 6.33 -13.79
N GLY A 185 12.34 5.11 -13.26
CA GLY A 185 13.42 4.66 -12.39
C GLY A 185 13.27 5.07 -10.92
N LEU A 186 12.06 5.47 -10.50
CA LEU A 186 11.79 5.81 -9.10
C LEU A 186 11.58 4.53 -8.29
N ALA A 187 12.21 4.46 -7.11
CA ALA A 187 12.13 3.32 -6.20
C ALA A 187 10.95 3.46 -5.22
N LEU A 188 9.74 3.57 -5.74
CA LEU A 188 8.52 3.68 -4.93
C LEU A 188 7.93 2.30 -4.62
N HIS A 189 7.52 2.10 -3.38
CA HIS A 189 6.81 0.91 -2.93
C HIS A 189 5.29 1.07 -3.03
N ALA A 190 4.58 -0.04 -3.14
CA ALA A 190 3.13 -0.10 -3.22
C ALA A 190 2.52 -0.56 -1.89
N ILE A 191 1.47 0.13 -1.46
CA ILE A 191 0.56 -0.32 -0.41
C ILE A 191 -0.88 -0.37 -0.95
N ALA A 192 -1.72 -1.17 -0.33
CA ALA A 192 -3.17 -1.12 -0.51
C ALA A 192 -3.85 -1.08 0.86
N THR A 193 -4.96 -0.37 0.93
CA THR A 193 -5.59 0.01 2.21
C THR A 193 -7.10 0.10 2.07
N ASP A 194 -7.77 0.07 3.21
CA ASP A 194 -9.20 0.25 3.32
C ASP A 194 -9.62 1.71 3.19
N ASP A 195 -8.95 2.60 3.94
CA ASP A 195 -9.36 3.99 4.18
C ASP A 195 -10.72 4.08 4.89
N SER A 196 -10.81 3.29 5.97
CA SER A 196 -12.06 3.04 6.69
C SER A 196 -12.50 4.25 7.50
N HIS A 197 -13.72 4.71 7.27
CA HIS A 197 -14.42 5.74 8.05
C HIS A 197 -15.67 5.19 8.72
N MET A 198 -16.37 4.24 8.07
CA MET A 198 -17.67 3.74 8.45
C MET A 198 -17.64 2.25 8.85
N PRO A 199 -17.94 1.92 10.12
CA PRO A 199 -17.86 0.55 10.58
C PRO A 199 -18.76 -0.40 9.78
N LEU A 200 -18.18 -1.57 9.43
CA LEU A 200 -18.82 -2.70 8.73
C LEU A 200 -18.96 -2.53 7.22
N PHE A 201 -18.73 -1.35 6.67
CA PHE A 201 -18.90 -1.08 5.23
C PHE A 201 -17.57 -1.08 4.48
N ASP A 202 -16.50 -0.57 5.10
CA ASP A 202 -15.24 -0.28 4.44
C ASP A 202 -14.02 -0.95 5.09
N ILE A 203 -14.23 -2.05 5.81
CA ILE A 203 -13.14 -2.85 6.39
C ILE A 203 -12.90 -4.12 5.59
N GLY A 204 -11.63 -4.42 5.31
CA GLY A 204 -11.23 -5.62 4.59
C GLY A 204 -11.52 -5.55 3.09
N LEU A 205 -11.62 -4.34 2.55
CA LEU A 205 -11.61 -4.06 1.12
C LEU A 205 -10.20 -4.20 0.55
N ALA A 206 -9.18 -3.74 1.29
CA ALA A 206 -7.78 -3.93 0.94
C ALA A 206 -6.83 -3.74 2.13
N TRP A 207 -5.63 -4.28 2.00
CA TRP A 207 -4.62 -4.30 3.06
C TRP A 207 -3.22 -4.55 2.52
N THR A 208 -2.24 -4.32 3.39
CA THR A 208 -0.83 -4.58 3.07
C THR A 208 -0.30 -5.65 4.00
N TRP A 209 0.36 -6.65 3.43
CA TRP A 209 1.12 -7.64 4.18
C TRP A 209 2.54 -7.11 4.36
N VAL A 210 3.01 -7.01 5.60
CA VAL A 210 4.36 -6.50 5.92
C VAL A 210 5.15 -7.63 6.56
N LYS A 211 6.37 -7.86 6.08
CA LYS A 211 7.26 -8.89 6.63
C LYS A 211 8.18 -8.27 7.67
N VAL A 212 8.18 -8.82 8.88
CA VAL A 212 9.01 -8.32 9.98
C VAL A 212 9.77 -9.45 10.67
N ALA A 213 10.95 -9.15 11.17
CA ALA A 213 11.68 -10.07 12.05
C ALA A 213 11.09 -10.11 13.47
N GLU A 214 10.45 -9.02 13.90
CA GLU A 214 9.86 -8.88 15.23
C GLU A 214 8.55 -8.08 15.12
N ARG A 215 7.50 -8.50 15.84
CA ARG A 215 6.21 -7.81 15.88
C ARG A 215 6.26 -6.55 16.77
N THR A 216 6.88 -5.49 16.27
CA THR A 216 7.02 -4.17 16.92
C THR A 216 6.68 -3.02 15.97
N PRO A 217 6.21 -1.86 16.45
CA PRO A 217 5.88 -0.73 15.57
C PRO A 217 7.09 -0.27 14.75
N GLU A 218 8.28 -0.24 15.35
CA GLU A 218 9.51 0.17 14.68
C GLU A 218 9.92 -0.81 13.59
N ALA A 219 9.69 -2.12 13.79
CA ALA A 219 9.95 -3.10 12.74
C ALA A 219 8.98 -2.95 11.57
N VAL A 220 7.70 -2.65 11.81
CA VAL A 220 6.73 -2.36 10.75
C VAL A 220 7.14 -1.13 9.94
N VAL A 221 7.49 -0.02 10.62
CA VAL A 221 7.93 1.22 9.95
C VAL A 221 9.21 0.99 9.13
N ARG A 222 10.18 0.23 9.65
CA ARG A 222 11.38 -0.14 8.89
C ARG A 222 11.06 -0.99 7.66
N ALA A 223 10.18 -1.97 7.80
CA ALA A 223 9.78 -2.85 6.71
C ALA A 223 9.03 -2.09 5.61
N LEU A 224 8.13 -1.17 5.97
CA LEU A 224 7.48 -0.27 5.02
C LEU A 224 8.53 0.57 4.27
N ARG A 225 9.47 1.21 4.98
CA ARG A 225 10.54 2.00 4.35
C ARG A 225 11.38 1.19 3.36
N ALA A 226 11.62 -0.09 3.64
CA ALA A 226 12.41 -0.98 2.79
C ALA A 226 11.60 -1.65 1.67
N GLY A 227 10.27 -1.51 1.65
CA GLY A 227 9.39 -2.21 0.73
C GLY A 227 9.27 -3.71 1.03
N ASP A 228 9.54 -4.15 2.26
CA ASP A 228 9.39 -5.53 2.73
C ASP A 228 7.90 -5.87 2.93
N SER A 229 7.12 -5.72 1.85
CA SER A 229 5.66 -5.85 1.86
C SER A 229 5.09 -6.28 0.50
N TYR A 230 3.82 -6.66 0.51
CA TYR A 230 3.00 -6.75 -0.69
C TYR A 230 1.56 -6.28 -0.40
N ALA A 231 0.94 -5.66 -1.41
CA ALA A 231 -0.41 -5.13 -1.33
C ALA A 231 -1.45 -6.19 -1.75
N SER A 232 -2.67 -6.16 -1.20
CA SER A 232 -3.75 -7.07 -1.57
C SER A 232 -5.15 -6.50 -1.32
N SER A 233 -6.08 -6.80 -2.22
CA SER A 233 -7.53 -6.65 -2.03
C SER A 233 -8.25 -8.00 -1.93
N GLY A 234 -7.52 -9.10 -1.75
CA GLY A 234 -8.10 -10.44 -1.67
C GLY A 234 -7.07 -11.56 -1.70
N PRO A 235 -6.33 -11.75 -2.81
CA PRO A 235 -5.41 -12.87 -2.97
C PRO A 235 -4.24 -12.83 -1.98
N ALA A 236 -3.77 -14.00 -1.56
CA ALA A 236 -2.52 -14.14 -0.81
C ALA A 236 -1.39 -14.57 -1.76
N ILE A 237 -0.22 -13.93 -1.62
CA ILE A 237 1.02 -14.36 -2.27
C ILE A 237 1.85 -15.05 -1.18
N LEU A 238 2.11 -16.34 -1.36
CA LEU A 238 2.71 -17.18 -0.32
C LEU A 238 4.22 -17.30 -0.51
N GLU A 239 4.66 -17.53 -1.74
CA GLU A 239 6.07 -17.66 -2.11
C GLU A 239 6.29 -17.02 -3.48
N VAL A 240 7.43 -16.36 -3.63
CA VAL A 240 7.94 -15.87 -4.92
C VAL A 240 9.42 -16.19 -5.01
N HIS A 241 9.81 -16.90 -6.06
CA HIS A 241 11.20 -17.20 -6.37
C HIS A 241 11.54 -16.64 -7.75
N THR A 242 12.67 -15.94 -7.84
CA THR A 242 13.15 -15.31 -9.07
C THR A 242 14.50 -15.87 -9.45
N ASP A 243 14.66 -16.23 -10.72
CA ASP A 243 15.92 -16.66 -11.31
C ASP A 243 16.01 -16.20 -12.78
N ASP A 244 17.15 -16.45 -13.42
CA ASP A 244 17.42 -16.03 -14.82
C ASP A 244 16.38 -16.50 -15.84
N GLY A 245 15.61 -17.55 -15.53
CA GLY A 245 14.63 -18.14 -16.42
C GLY A 245 13.17 -17.84 -16.08
N GLY A 246 12.86 -17.01 -15.07
CA GLY A 246 11.46 -16.76 -14.72
C GLY A 246 11.16 -16.42 -13.26
N VAL A 247 9.86 -16.32 -12.99
CA VAL A 247 9.28 -16.12 -11.66
C VAL A 247 8.37 -17.28 -11.31
N GLU A 248 8.65 -17.96 -10.20
CA GLU A 248 7.80 -18.99 -9.64
C GLU A 248 6.98 -18.43 -8.48
N VAL A 249 5.67 -18.68 -8.49
CA VAL A 249 4.71 -18.08 -7.55
C VAL A 249 3.81 -19.15 -6.95
N ARG A 250 3.73 -19.18 -5.62
CA ARG A 250 2.64 -19.85 -4.88
C ARG A 250 1.70 -18.80 -4.34
N CYS A 251 0.40 -19.06 -4.47
CA CYS A 251 -0.63 -18.11 -4.07
C CYS A 251 -1.93 -18.84 -3.66
N SER A 252 -2.86 -18.08 -3.07
CA SER A 252 -4.25 -18.49 -2.99
C SER A 252 -4.84 -18.73 -4.39
N PRO A 253 -5.93 -19.50 -4.54
CA PRO A 253 -6.53 -19.79 -5.85
C PRO A 253 -6.71 -18.55 -6.75
N ALA A 254 -6.00 -18.54 -7.87
CA ALA A 254 -5.91 -17.41 -8.79
C ALA A 254 -6.44 -17.75 -10.19
N ARG A 255 -7.18 -16.81 -10.77
CA ARG A 255 -7.58 -16.84 -12.18
C ARG A 255 -6.39 -16.54 -13.09
N SER A 256 -5.52 -15.61 -12.69
CA SER A 256 -4.33 -15.28 -13.46
C SER A 256 -3.20 -14.76 -12.58
N ILE A 257 -1.97 -14.97 -13.05
CA ILE A 257 -0.76 -14.39 -12.49
C ILE A 257 -0.07 -13.63 -13.62
N HIS A 258 0.35 -12.41 -13.34
CA HIS A 258 0.99 -11.50 -14.28
C HIS A 258 2.36 -11.12 -13.74
N VAL A 259 3.33 -11.03 -14.64
CA VAL A 259 4.59 -10.34 -14.43
C VAL A 259 4.52 -9.06 -15.26
N THR A 260 4.65 -7.92 -14.59
CA THR A 260 4.72 -6.60 -15.21
C THR A 260 6.14 -6.06 -15.08
N THR A 261 6.60 -5.41 -16.13
CA THR A 261 7.93 -4.82 -16.23
C THR A 261 7.90 -3.60 -17.17
N SER A 262 9.05 -3.03 -17.50
CA SER A 262 9.20 -1.79 -18.26
C SER A 262 8.54 -1.86 -19.64
N ARG A 263 7.74 -0.84 -19.98
CA ARG A 263 7.12 -0.62 -21.30
C ARG A 263 6.11 -1.72 -21.66
N GLU A 264 6.12 -2.21 -22.91
CA GLU A 264 5.19 -3.24 -23.40
C GLU A 264 5.49 -4.66 -22.89
N ASN A 265 6.56 -4.81 -22.10
CA ASN A 265 7.08 -6.10 -21.68
C ASN A 265 6.29 -6.67 -20.50
N GLY A 266 6.12 -7.99 -20.52
CA GLY A 266 5.38 -8.71 -19.49
C GLY A 266 4.94 -10.09 -19.93
N ALA A 267 4.59 -10.90 -18.93
CA ALA A 267 4.20 -12.28 -19.10
C ALA A 267 3.01 -12.60 -18.21
N SER A 268 2.26 -13.64 -18.58
CA SER A 268 1.14 -14.06 -17.76
C SER A 268 0.80 -15.53 -17.96
N ILE A 269 0.19 -16.07 -16.93
CA ILE A 269 -0.45 -17.37 -16.96
C ILE A 269 -1.89 -17.24 -16.48
N THR A 270 -2.83 -17.85 -17.21
CA THR A 270 -4.26 -17.77 -16.94
C THR A 270 -4.83 -19.16 -16.80
N ALA A 271 -5.69 -19.35 -15.80
CA ALA A 271 -6.37 -20.60 -15.53
C ALA A 271 -7.25 -21.04 -16.72
N GLY A 272 -7.46 -22.35 -16.83
CA GLY A 272 -8.29 -22.95 -17.87
C GLY A 272 -7.55 -23.31 -19.16
N ARG A 273 -8.26 -24.03 -20.04
CA ARG A 273 -7.68 -24.65 -21.25
C ARG A 273 -7.23 -23.63 -22.29
N GLY A 274 -7.96 -22.52 -22.43
CA GLY A 274 -7.68 -21.44 -23.39
C GLY A 274 -6.93 -20.26 -22.80
N GLY A 275 -6.52 -20.33 -21.53
CA GLY A 275 -5.77 -19.25 -20.89
C GLY A 275 -4.39 -19.04 -21.53
N ARG A 276 -3.88 -17.80 -21.45
CA ARG A 276 -2.50 -17.50 -21.84
C ARG A 276 -1.53 -18.29 -20.96
N LYS A 277 -0.44 -18.81 -21.52
CA LYS A 277 0.56 -19.62 -20.79
C LYS A 277 1.95 -19.26 -21.25
N THR A 278 2.53 -18.25 -20.62
CA THR A 278 3.95 -17.91 -20.76
C THR A 278 4.72 -18.60 -19.64
N GLY A 279 4.82 -19.94 -19.71
CA GLY A 279 5.39 -20.79 -18.66
C GLY A 279 4.50 -22.00 -18.32
N LYS A 280 4.52 -22.45 -17.06
CA LYS A 280 3.89 -23.71 -16.61
C LYS A 280 3.07 -23.54 -15.33
N VAL A 281 1.85 -24.09 -15.32
CA VAL A 281 1.07 -24.28 -14.09
C VAL A 281 1.49 -25.61 -13.47
N PHE A 282 1.94 -25.59 -12.21
CA PHE A 282 2.31 -26.79 -11.46
C PHE A 282 1.13 -27.36 -10.67
N GLN A 283 0.30 -26.49 -10.10
CA GLN A 283 -0.82 -26.89 -9.27
C GLN A 283 -2.03 -25.98 -9.48
N THR A 284 -3.21 -26.59 -9.43
CA THR A 284 -4.51 -25.92 -9.34
C THR A 284 -5.30 -26.43 -8.14
N ASP A 285 -6.29 -25.67 -7.69
CA ASP A 285 -7.29 -26.14 -6.74
C ASP A 285 -8.34 -27.06 -7.42
N GLY A 286 -9.37 -27.46 -6.66
CA GLY A 286 -10.47 -28.30 -7.16
C GLY A 286 -11.40 -27.62 -8.18
N THR A 287 -11.31 -26.29 -8.33
CA THR A 287 -12.06 -25.52 -9.33
C THR A 287 -11.26 -25.22 -10.60
N GLY A 288 -9.97 -25.58 -10.60
CA GLY A 288 -9.04 -25.35 -11.71
C GLY A 288 -8.36 -23.98 -11.67
N MET A 289 -8.46 -23.24 -10.57
CA MET A 289 -7.73 -22.00 -10.32
C MET A 289 -6.28 -22.31 -9.95
N ILE A 290 -5.35 -21.47 -10.38
CA ILE A 290 -3.90 -21.65 -10.19
C ILE A 290 -3.56 -21.45 -8.71
N THR A 291 -2.76 -22.34 -8.12
CA THR A 291 -2.19 -22.15 -6.78
C THR A 291 -0.67 -22.19 -6.77
N HIS A 292 -0.07 -22.74 -7.84
CA HIS A 292 1.38 -22.76 -8.04
C HIS A 292 1.70 -22.76 -9.53
N ALA A 293 2.48 -21.79 -9.98
CA ALA A 293 2.91 -21.69 -11.37
C ALA A 293 4.27 -21.01 -11.50
N ARG A 294 4.92 -21.25 -12.63
CA ARG A 294 6.10 -20.52 -13.08
C ARG A 294 5.78 -19.77 -14.35
N ILE A 295 6.17 -18.50 -14.38
CA ILE A 295 6.13 -17.63 -15.55
C ILE A 295 7.56 -17.55 -16.09
N GLU A 296 7.74 -18.01 -17.33
CA GLU A 296 9.05 -18.04 -17.99
C GLU A 296 9.23 -16.78 -18.82
N TYR A 297 10.28 -16.01 -18.55
CA TYR A 297 10.57 -14.79 -19.27
C TYR A 297 12.06 -14.45 -19.13
N ASP A 298 12.62 -13.81 -20.16
CA ASP A 298 14.01 -13.36 -20.16
C ASP A 298 14.08 -11.98 -19.51
N PHE A 299 14.69 -11.91 -18.33
CA PHE A 299 14.77 -10.69 -17.52
C PHE A 299 16.11 -9.96 -17.64
N ASP A 300 17.02 -10.41 -18.51
CA ASP A 300 18.34 -9.78 -18.65
C ASP A 300 18.28 -8.32 -19.14
N THR A 301 17.13 -7.90 -19.68
CA THR A 301 16.94 -6.56 -20.27
C THR A 301 15.88 -5.71 -19.56
N VAL A 302 15.37 -6.12 -18.40
CA VAL A 302 14.29 -5.39 -17.72
C VAL A 302 14.80 -4.49 -16.60
N GLU A 303 14.18 -3.31 -16.47
CA GLU A 303 14.56 -2.31 -15.45
C GLU A 303 13.96 -2.61 -14.07
N TYR A 304 12.79 -3.24 -14.04
CA TYR A 304 12.13 -3.69 -12.82
C TYR A 304 11.22 -4.88 -13.12
N LEU A 305 10.85 -5.63 -12.10
CA LEU A 305 9.92 -6.74 -12.21
C LEU A 305 8.99 -6.77 -10.98
N ARG A 306 7.69 -6.94 -11.24
CA ARG A 306 6.70 -7.14 -10.18
C ARG A 306 5.66 -8.19 -10.58
N VAL A 307 5.12 -8.88 -9.59
CA VAL A 307 4.09 -9.89 -9.75
C VAL A 307 2.74 -9.34 -9.34
N ARG A 308 1.71 -9.68 -10.12
CA ARG A 308 0.31 -9.44 -9.77
C ARG A 308 -0.51 -10.71 -9.87
N VAL A 309 -1.19 -11.07 -8.79
CA VAL A 309 -2.10 -12.22 -8.71
C VAL A 309 -3.53 -11.71 -8.75
N VAL A 310 -4.40 -12.35 -9.53
CA VAL A 310 -5.82 -11.99 -9.66
C VAL A 310 -6.68 -13.21 -9.34
N ASP A 311 -7.62 -13.08 -8.40
CA ASP A 311 -8.56 -14.15 -8.06
C ASP A 311 -9.73 -14.28 -9.06
N ALA A 312 -10.67 -15.16 -8.76
CA ALA A 312 -11.86 -15.37 -9.60
C ALA A 312 -12.86 -14.20 -9.57
N ALA A 313 -12.89 -13.43 -8.48
CA ALA A 313 -13.75 -12.26 -8.30
C ALA A 313 -13.17 -10.99 -8.93
N GLY A 314 -11.87 -11.00 -9.26
CA GLY A 314 -11.16 -9.86 -9.83
C GLY A 314 -10.37 -9.06 -8.80
N HIS A 315 -10.33 -9.49 -7.54
CA HIS A 315 -9.43 -8.90 -6.55
C HIS A 315 -7.98 -9.21 -6.89
N GLN A 316 -7.09 -8.36 -6.44
CA GLN A 316 -5.71 -8.34 -6.90
C GLN A 316 -4.75 -8.31 -5.70
N ALA A 317 -3.57 -8.90 -5.88
CA ALA A 317 -2.44 -8.72 -4.99
C ALA A 317 -1.20 -8.38 -5.81
N TRP A 318 -0.37 -7.48 -5.29
CA TRP A 318 0.78 -6.90 -5.98
C TRP A 318 2.01 -7.01 -5.09
N THR A 319 3.07 -7.64 -5.59
CA THR A 319 4.39 -7.53 -4.94
C THR A 319 4.94 -6.13 -5.17
N ASN A 320 5.79 -5.64 -4.26
CA ASN A 320 6.79 -4.65 -4.63
C ASN A 320 7.73 -5.18 -5.73
N VAL A 321 8.62 -4.32 -6.23
CA VAL A 321 9.66 -4.74 -7.16
C VAL A 321 10.52 -5.84 -6.50
N LEU A 322 10.77 -6.92 -7.23
CA LEU A 322 11.48 -8.12 -6.78
C LEU A 322 12.97 -8.08 -7.12
#